data_AF-A0A661SR76-F1
#
_entry.id   AF-A0A661SR76-F1
#
_cell.length_a   1.000
_cell.length_b   1.000
_cell.length_c   1.000
_cell.angle_alpha   90.00
_cell.angle_beta   90.00
_cell.angle_gamma   90.00
#
_symmetry.space_group_name_H-M   'P 1'
#
loop_
_entity.id
_entity.type
_entity.pdbx_description
1 polymer ?
#
loop_
_entity_poly.entity_id
_entity_poly.type
_entity_poly.pdbx_seq_one_letter_code
_entity_poly.pdbx_strand_id
1 'polypeptide(L)'
;MSDSETKIRNPKIRHPFQFLLTKFIRPLRITPSELQASLKTDEETLNALYHQKEKLTPLLAMKLGKSFRISPELLMRMQIEYELEQTYKEHKIEIKAVTPVVSKKEPPKPVFSKKSGPKLMLLATVNNSIGRKDDHYTAKDLENIFYAQVPETQDHYAVRTMFTEATLQEFVDFIKDRKIPFKKAKLLYHYYITILKGQPNEKFEWLFN
;
A
#
# COMPACT_ATOMS: atom_id res chain seq x y z
N MET A 1 23.59 -1.92 -34.37
CA MET A 1 22.56 -1.01 -33.83
C MET A 1 21.75 -1.82 -32.85
N SER A 2 21.71 -1.36 -31.60
CA SER A 2 21.42 -2.17 -30.41
C SER A 2 19.95 -2.01 -30.02
N ASP A 3 19.18 -3.09 -30.14
CA ASP A 3 17.84 -3.20 -29.56
C ASP A 3 17.97 -3.41 -28.04
N SER A 4 17.80 -2.35 -27.27
CA SER A 4 17.65 -2.42 -25.81
C SER A 4 16.17 -2.31 -25.44
N GLU A 5 15.44 -3.41 -25.67
CA GLU A 5 14.16 -3.61 -25.00
C GLU A 5 14.37 -3.64 -23.49
N THR A 6 13.97 -2.55 -22.84
CA THR A 6 13.98 -2.41 -21.39
C THR A 6 12.97 -3.40 -20.80
N LYS A 7 13.42 -4.63 -20.54
CA LYS A 7 12.71 -5.63 -19.76
C LYS A 7 12.39 -5.01 -18.40
N ILE A 8 11.15 -4.55 -18.22
CA ILE A 8 10.64 -4.00 -16.97
C ILE A 8 10.77 -5.11 -15.93
N ARG A 9 11.82 -5.01 -15.11
CA ARG A 9 12.04 -5.94 -13.99
C ARG A 9 10.96 -5.60 -12.98
N ASN A 10 10.01 -6.52 -12.79
CA ASN A 10 9.09 -6.55 -11.67
C ASN A 10 9.83 -6.05 -10.41
N PRO A 11 9.38 -5.00 -9.69
CA PRO A 11 10.12 -4.48 -8.56
C PRO A 11 10.20 -5.60 -7.53
N LYS A 12 11.36 -6.25 -7.43
CA LYS A 12 11.61 -7.36 -6.52
C LYS A 12 11.09 -6.94 -5.14
N ILE A 13 10.06 -7.62 -4.62
CA ILE A 13 9.55 -7.36 -3.28
C ILE A 13 10.74 -7.50 -2.34
N ARG A 14 11.08 -6.40 -1.69
CA ARG A 14 12.30 -6.26 -0.89
C ARG A 14 11.91 -6.34 0.57
N HIS A 15 12.57 -7.23 1.30
CA HIS A 15 12.54 -7.23 2.77
C HIS A 15 12.72 -5.79 3.29
N PRO A 16 11.91 -5.32 4.25
CA PRO A 16 11.90 -3.92 4.69
C PRO A 16 13.28 -3.44 5.15
N PHE A 17 14.04 -4.30 5.84
CA PHE A 17 15.40 -3.95 6.26
C PHE A 17 16.35 -3.77 5.07
N GLN A 18 16.19 -4.55 3.99
CA GLN A 18 16.99 -4.38 2.77
C GLN A 18 16.66 -3.06 2.06
N PHE A 19 15.39 -2.64 2.08
CA PHE A 19 14.98 -1.32 1.61
C PHE A 19 15.65 -0.20 2.43
N LEU A 20 15.64 -0.31 3.76
CA LEU A 20 16.30 0.66 4.65
C LEU A 20 17.81 0.72 4.41
N LEU A 21 18.45 -0.44 4.20
CA LEU A 21 19.87 -0.52 3.87
C LEU A 21 20.21 0.26 2.60
N THR A 22 19.40 0.09 1.55
CA THR A 22 19.64 0.72 0.25
C THR A 22 19.27 2.21 0.22
N LYS A 23 18.20 2.61 0.92
CA LYS A 23 17.65 3.96 0.82
C LYS A 23 18.14 4.92 1.89
N PHE A 24 18.57 4.40 3.04
CA PHE A 24 18.92 5.24 4.19
C PHE A 24 20.31 4.89 4.74
N ILE A 25 20.53 3.66 5.21
CA ILE A 25 21.74 3.31 5.99
C ILE A 25 23.01 3.49 5.16
N ARG A 26 23.09 2.90 3.95
CA ARG A 26 24.28 3.03 3.09
C ARG A 26 24.47 4.46 2.55
N PRO A 27 23.44 5.15 2.02
CA PRO A 27 23.60 6.54 1.57
C PRO A 27 24.03 7.51 2.69
N LEU A 28 23.57 7.28 3.91
CA LEU A 28 23.93 8.09 5.08
C LEU A 28 25.22 7.63 5.77
N ARG A 29 25.88 6.57 5.26
CA ARG A 29 27.09 5.97 5.83
C ARG A 29 26.97 5.60 7.31
N ILE A 30 25.78 5.18 7.74
CA ILE A 30 25.52 4.72 9.09
C ILE A 30 26.14 3.34 9.26
N THR A 31 26.99 3.21 10.27
CA THR A 31 27.63 1.94 10.66
C THR A 31 26.67 1.05 11.44
N PRO A 32 26.91 -0.28 11.48
CA PRO A 32 26.09 -1.20 12.28
C PRO A 32 26.04 -0.82 13.77
N SER A 33 27.16 -0.36 14.34
CA SER A 33 27.25 0.07 15.74
C SER A 33 26.44 1.34 16.01
N GLU A 34 26.47 2.33 15.12
CA GLU A 34 25.63 3.53 15.23
C GLU A 34 24.14 3.18 15.13
N LEU A 35 23.78 2.28 14.21
CA LEU A 35 22.40 1.82 14.07
C LEU A 35 21.94 1.06 15.31
N GLN A 36 22.77 0.16 15.84
CA GLN A 36 22.50 -0.58 17.06
C GLN A 36 22.24 0.36 18.24
N ALA A 37 23.13 1.35 18.43
CA ALA A 37 23.01 2.35 19.48
C ALA A 37 21.72 3.19 19.32
N SER A 38 21.40 3.59 18.09
CA SER A 38 20.16 4.32 17.77
C SER A 38 18.90 3.51 18.10
N LEU A 39 18.89 2.22 17.76
CA LEU A 39 17.75 1.34 17.97
C LEU A 39 17.66 0.80 19.40
N LYS A 40 18.71 0.94 20.22
CA LYS A 40 18.79 0.33 21.56
C LYS A 40 18.40 -1.15 21.50
N THR A 41 19.11 -1.91 20.67
CA THR A 41 18.89 -3.34 20.45
C THR A 41 20.21 -4.08 20.61
N ASP A 42 20.16 -5.37 20.94
CA ASP A 42 21.36 -6.21 20.97
C ASP A 42 21.92 -6.47 19.56
N GLU A 43 23.18 -6.90 19.52
CA GLU A 43 23.91 -7.14 18.27
C GLU A 43 23.31 -8.33 17.51
N GLU A 44 22.83 -9.34 18.22
CA GLU A 44 22.26 -10.56 17.66
C GLU A 44 21.01 -10.26 16.83
N THR A 45 20.06 -9.49 17.38
CA THR A 45 18.86 -9.01 16.70
C THR A 45 19.22 -8.22 15.46
N LEU A 46 20.16 -7.27 15.58
CA LEU A 46 20.55 -6.45 14.44
C LEU A 46 21.19 -7.32 13.34
N ASN A 47 22.08 -8.23 13.72
CA ASN A 47 22.74 -9.15 12.79
C ASN A 47 21.73 -10.08 12.09
N ALA A 48 20.73 -10.58 12.82
CA ALA A 48 19.64 -11.37 12.26
C ALA A 48 18.84 -10.59 11.20
N LEU A 49 18.58 -9.30 11.43
CA LEU A 49 17.95 -8.41 10.43
C LEU A 49 18.83 -8.21 9.19
N TYR A 50 20.14 -8.02 9.36
CA TYR A 50 21.08 -7.89 8.24
C TYR A 50 21.08 -9.13 7.34
N HIS A 51 20.98 -10.31 7.95
CA HIS A 51 20.95 -11.59 7.25
C HIS A 51 19.55 -12.09 6.89
N GLN A 52 18.50 -11.31 7.19
CA GLN A 52 17.09 -11.68 6.95
C GLN A 52 16.71 -13.03 7.59
N LYS A 53 17.37 -13.37 8.71
CA LYS A 53 17.07 -14.55 9.53
C LYS A 53 15.88 -14.30 10.44
N GLU A 54 15.59 -13.04 10.73
CA GLU A 54 14.44 -12.61 11.51
C GLU A 54 13.57 -11.62 10.75
N LYS A 55 12.27 -11.65 11.09
CA LYS A 55 11.26 -10.72 10.61
C LYS A 55 11.43 -9.37 11.28
N LEU A 56 11.07 -8.30 10.59
CA LEU A 56 10.95 -7.00 11.24
C LEU A 56 9.74 -7.00 12.19
N THR A 57 10.00 -6.93 13.49
CA THR A 57 8.93 -6.84 14.51
C THR A 57 8.31 -5.44 14.57
N PRO A 58 7.06 -5.28 15.07
CA PRO A 58 6.44 -3.97 15.25
C PRO A 58 7.27 -2.99 16.10
N LEU A 59 7.91 -3.48 17.17
CA LEU A 59 8.79 -2.67 18.02
C LEU A 59 10.01 -2.16 17.23
N LEU A 60 10.65 -3.01 16.43
CA LEU A 60 11.77 -2.60 15.58
C LEU A 60 11.32 -1.64 14.48
N ALA A 61 10.14 -1.84 13.88
CA ALA A 61 9.56 -0.92 12.93
C ALA A 61 9.32 0.47 13.54
N MET A 62 8.82 0.55 14.77
CA MET A 62 8.68 1.82 15.50
C MET A 62 10.03 2.51 15.75
N LYS A 63 11.04 1.76 16.19
CA LYS A 63 12.40 2.27 16.43
C LYS A 63 13.02 2.80 15.13
N LEU A 64 13.00 2.01 14.06
CA LEU A 64 13.50 2.40 12.74
C LEU A 64 12.72 3.57 12.15
N GLY A 65 11.40 3.58 12.32
CA GLY A 65 10.52 4.67 11.89
C GLY A 65 10.93 6.00 12.52
N LYS A 66 11.18 5.98 13.84
CA LYS A 66 11.71 7.13 14.57
C LYS A 66 13.12 7.54 14.10
N SER A 67 14.04 6.59 13.94
CA SER A 67 15.43 6.86 13.55
C SER A 67 15.55 7.45 12.15
N PHE A 68 14.73 7.00 11.19
CA PHE A 68 14.81 7.40 9.78
C PHE A 68 13.69 8.35 9.33
N ARG A 69 12.81 8.77 10.25
CA ARG A 69 11.60 9.56 9.95
C ARG A 69 10.75 8.93 8.84
N ILE A 70 10.56 7.62 8.94
CA ILE A 70 9.74 6.80 8.04
C ILE A 70 8.56 6.21 8.80
N SER A 71 7.43 6.02 8.14
CA SER A 71 6.24 5.41 8.77
C SER A 71 6.54 3.96 9.20
N PRO A 72 6.34 3.62 10.49
CA PRO A 72 6.39 2.24 10.96
C PRO A 72 5.38 1.34 10.24
N GLU A 73 4.20 1.88 9.91
CA GLU A 73 3.13 1.17 9.18
C GLU A 73 3.57 0.79 7.77
N LEU A 74 4.30 1.68 7.09
CA LEU A 74 4.91 1.37 5.79
C LEU A 74 5.89 0.19 5.91
N LEU A 75 6.76 0.20 6.93
CA LEU A 75 7.71 -0.89 7.16
C LEU A 75 7.00 -2.23 7.46
N MET A 76 5.93 -2.19 8.26
CA MET A 76 5.13 -3.38 8.56
C MET A 76 4.39 -3.91 7.32
N ARG A 77 3.87 -3.04 6.46
CA ARG A 77 3.26 -3.46 5.19
C ARG A 77 4.27 -4.17 4.31
N MET A 78 5.48 -3.63 4.17
CA MET A 78 6.56 -4.27 3.42
C MET A 78 6.96 -5.62 4.01
N GLN A 79 6.97 -5.75 5.34
CA GLN A 79 7.23 -7.01 6.02
C GLN A 79 6.17 -8.07 5.65
N ILE A 80 4.88 -7.71 5.74
CA ILE A 80 3.77 -8.59 5.41
C ILE A 80 3.81 -9.02 3.94
N GLU A 81 4.01 -8.07 3.02
CA GLU A 81 4.11 -8.35 1.58
C GLU A 81 5.26 -9.31 1.27
N TYR A 82 6.42 -9.11 1.88
CA TYR A 82 7.57 -9.99 1.72
C TYR A 82 7.27 -11.41 2.24
N GLU A 83 6.70 -11.52 3.44
CA GLU A 83 6.35 -12.81 4.03
C GLU A 83 5.33 -13.58 3.17
N LEU A 84 4.25 -12.92 2.73
CA LEU A 84 3.25 -13.54 1.86
C LEU A 84 3.88 -14.07 0.57
N GLU A 85 4.82 -13.31 -0.02
CA GLU A 85 5.52 -13.76 -1.24
C GLU A 85 6.42 -14.98 -0.98
N GLN A 86 7.20 -14.98 0.12
CA GLN A 86 8.05 -16.13 0.47
C GLN A 86 7.21 -17.36 0.77
N THR A 87 6.19 -17.23 1.62
CA THR A 87 5.27 -18.32 1.95
C THR A 87 4.57 -18.85 0.71
N TYR A 88 4.13 -17.99 -0.21
CA TYR A 88 3.54 -18.44 -1.46
C TYR A 88 4.53 -19.21 -2.35
N LYS A 89 5.81 -18.81 -2.39
CA LYS A 89 6.85 -19.53 -3.13
C LYS A 89 7.11 -20.91 -2.54
N GLU A 90 7.20 -21.00 -1.23
CA GLU A 90 7.47 -22.24 -0.48
C GLU A 90 6.29 -23.21 -0.56
N HIS A 91 5.06 -22.72 -0.37
CA HIS A 91 3.85 -23.53 -0.25
C HIS A 91 2.97 -23.47 -1.51
N LYS A 92 3.53 -23.13 -2.67
CA LYS A 92 2.78 -22.87 -3.91
C LYS A 92 1.82 -24.00 -4.29
N ILE A 93 2.27 -25.25 -4.17
CA ILE A 93 1.49 -26.43 -4.55
C ILE A 93 0.31 -26.59 -3.58
N GLU A 94 0.59 -26.52 -2.28
CA GLU A 94 -0.41 -26.63 -1.21
C GLU A 94 -1.48 -25.53 -1.35
N ILE A 95 -1.06 -24.28 -1.51
CA ILE A 95 -1.98 -23.14 -1.69
C ILE A 95 -2.85 -23.29 -2.94
N LYS A 96 -2.29 -23.79 -4.05
CA LYS A 96 -3.06 -24.01 -5.29
C LYS A 96 -4.03 -25.18 -5.21
N ALA A 97 -3.76 -26.15 -4.33
CA ALA A 97 -4.66 -27.28 -4.10
C ALA A 97 -5.87 -26.90 -3.22
N VAL A 98 -5.82 -25.76 -2.52
CA VAL A 98 -6.95 -25.25 -1.75
C VAL A 98 -8.10 -24.91 -2.70
N THR A 99 -9.23 -25.59 -2.51
CA THR A 99 -10.47 -25.23 -3.20
C THR A 99 -11.17 -24.10 -2.44
N PRO A 100 -11.67 -23.07 -3.14
CA PRO A 100 -12.45 -22.02 -2.50
C PRO A 100 -13.65 -22.63 -1.78
N VAL A 101 -13.90 -22.20 -0.54
CA VAL A 101 -15.12 -22.57 0.17
C VAL A 101 -16.30 -21.90 -0.55
N VAL A 102 -16.95 -22.64 -1.43
CA VAL A 102 -18.23 -22.24 -2.03
C VAL A 102 -19.32 -22.59 -1.03
N SER A 103 -19.70 -21.61 -0.22
CA SER A 103 -20.80 -21.81 0.74
C SER A 103 -22.12 -22.01 -0.02
N LYS A 104 -22.89 -23.05 0.35
CA LYS A 104 -24.26 -23.31 -0.17
C LYS A 104 -25.29 -22.26 0.30
N LYS A 105 -24.90 -21.39 1.23
CA LYS A 105 -25.60 -20.16 1.63
C LYS A 105 -24.67 -18.99 1.36
N GLU A 106 -25.17 -17.81 0.99
CA GLU A 106 -24.30 -16.63 0.94
C GLU A 106 -23.47 -16.54 2.23
N PRO A 107 -22.15 -16.27 2.16
CA PRO A 107 -21.37 -16.01 3.37
C PRO A 107 -22.13 -14.98 4.20
N PRO A 108 -22.17 -15.11 5.54
CA PRO A 108 -22.82 -14.10 6.37
C PRO A 108 -22.28 -12.75 5.91
N LYS A 109 -23.18 -11.90 5.38
CA LYS A 109 -22.82 -10.55 4.93
C LYS A 109 -21.93 -10.01 6.05
N PRO A 110 -20.71 -9.57 5.73
CA PRO A 110 -19.78 -9.23 6.78
C PRO A 110 -20.48 -8.27 7.72
N VAL A 111 -20.41 -8.55 9.02
CA VAL A 111 -21.09 -7.78 10.07
C VAL A 111 -20.34 -6.46 10.23
N PHE A 112 -20.36 -5.66 9.17
CA PHE A 112 -20.04 -4.26 9.20
C PHE A 112 -21.36 -3.56 9.49
N SER A 113 -21.35 -2.69 10.50
CA SER A 113 -22.54 -1.99 10.98
C SER A 113 -23.39 -1.47 9.82
N LYS A 114 -24.72 -1.57 9.96
CA LYS A 114 -25.76 -1.23 8.97
C LYS A 114 -25.71 0.20 8.38
N LYS A 115 -24.64 0.98 8.56
CA LYS A 115 -24.50 2.34 8.04
C LYS A 115 -23.79 2.45 6.69
N SER A 116 -23.01 1.47 6.25
CA SER A 116 -22.25 1.58 4.98
C SER A 116 -22.23 0.26 4.21
N GLY A 117 -23.03 0.15 3.14
CA GLY A 117 -22.95 -0.99 2.22
C GLY A 117 -21.63 -1.00 1.41
N PRO A 118 -21.34 -2.06 0.62
CA PRO A 118 -20.10 -2.18 -0.17
C PRO A 118 -19.81 -0.95 -1.06
N LYS A 119 -20.87 -0.27 -1.51
CA LYS A 119 -20.85 0.96 -2.32
C LYS A 119 -20.21 2.18 -1.63
N LEU A 120 -20.05 2.14 -0.31
CA LEU A 120 -19.50 3.23 0.50
C LEU A 120 -18.15 2.89 1.13
N MET A 121 -17.56 1.73 0.81
CA MET A 121 -16.30 1.32 1.44
C MET A 121 -15.12 2.21 1.03
N LEU A 122 -15.05 2.66 -0.23
CA LEU A 122 -14.04 3.64 -0.63
C LEU A 122 -14.15 4.94 0.19
N LEU A 123 -15.38 5.42 0.41
CA LEU A 123 -15.63 6.60 1.23
C LEU A 123 -15.18 6.38 2.68
N ALA A 124 -15.50 5.23 3.25
CA ALA A 124 -15.09 4.87 4.59
C ALA A 124 -13.56 4.80 4.70
N THR A 125 -12.87 4.18 3.74
CA THR A 125 -11.40 4.13 3.69
C THR A 125 -10.81 5.54 3.69
N VAL A 126 -11.30 6.45 2.83
CA VAL A 126 -10.81 7.84 2.79
C VAL A 126 -11.06 8.57 4.11
N ASN A 127 -12.28 8.50 4.66
CA ASN A 127 -12.64 9.24 5.87
C ASN A 127 -12.00 8.68 7.14
N ASN A 128 -11.76 7.37 7.22
CA ASN A 128 -11.07 6.75 8.35
C ASN A 128 -9.62 7.21 8.46
N SER A 129 -9.02 7.65 7.35
CA SER A 129 -7.67 8.23 7.33
C SER A 129 -7.66 9.73 7.71
N ILE A 130 -8.83 10.33 8.02
CA ILE A 130 -8.98 11.75 8.39
C ILE A 130 -9.47 11.89 9.83
N GLY A 131 -8.66 12.51 10.69
CA GLY A 131 -8.94 12.62 12.13
C GLY A 131 -10.04 13.63 12.50
N ARG A 132 -10.20 14.72 11.73
CA ARG A 132 -11.24 15.74 11.98
C ARG A 132 -12.49 15.40 11.18
N LYS A 133 -13.62 15.25 11.87
CA LYS A 133 -14.90 14.89 11.23
C LYS A 133 -15.42 15.97 10.28
N ASP A 134 -15.08 17.23 10.52
CA ASP A 134 -15.50 18.35 9.66
C ASP A 134 -14.79 18.31 8.28
N ASP A 135 -13.68 17.58 8.20
CA ASP A 135 -12.90 17.37 6.96
C ASP A 135 -13.30 16.06 6.25
N HIS A 136 -14.35 15.38 6.72
CA HIS A 136 -14.83 14.14 6.10
C HIS A 136 -15.52 14.43 4.79
N TYR A 137 -15.16 13.66 3.77
CA TYR A 137 -15.80 13.70 2.48
C TYR A 137 -17.19 13.07 2.56
N THR A 138 -18.09 13.55 1.73
CA THR A 138 -19.28 12.80 1.32
C THR A 138 -18.94 11.94 0.10
N ALA A 139 -19.82 10.98 -0.22
CA ALA A 139 -19.67 10.23 -1.47
C ALA A 139 -19.75 11.15 -2.71
N LYS A 140 -20.42 12.31 -2.61
CA LYS A 140 -20.50 13.27 -3.72
C LYS A 140 -19.20 14.05 -3.86
N ASP A 141 -18.55 14.39 -2.76
CA ASP A 141 -17.24 15.06 -2.80
C ASP A 141 -16.19 14.16 -3.45
N LEU A 142 -16.13 12.88 -3.05
CA LEU A 142 -15.24 11.92 -3.71
C LEU A 142 -15.55 11.75 -5.19
N GLU A 143 -16.82 11.69 -5.57
CA GLU A 143 -17.23 11.62 -6.98
C GLU A 143 -16.75 12.86 -7.75
N ASN A 144 -16.89 14.06 -7.19
CA ASN A 144 -16.48 15.31 -7.82
C ASN A 144 -14.97 15.34 -8.12
N ILE A 145 -14.14 14.74 -7.27
CA ILE A 145 -12.69 14.62 -7.50
C ILE A 145 -12.38 13.89 -8.82
N PHE A 146 -13.15 12.85 -9.18
CA PHE A 146 -12.97 12.15 -10.46
C PHE A 146 -13.30 13.02 -11.67
N TYR A 147 -14.16 14.02 -11.51
CA TYR A 147 -14.58 14.91 -12.60
C TYR A 147 -13.73 16.17 -12.71
N ALA A 148 -13.01 16.54 -11.65
CA ALA A 148 -12.10 17.68 -11.62
C ALA A 148 -11.03 17.57 -12.73
N GLN A 149 -10.74 18.68 -13.40
CA GLN A 149 -9.60 18.74 -14.33
C GLN A 149 -8.28 18.69 -13.56
N VAL A 150 -8.24 19.36 -12.39
CA VAL A 150 -7.14 19.36 -11.43
C VAL A 150 -7.79 19.28 -10.05
N PRO A 151 -7.61 18.18 -9.29
CA PRO A 151 -8.04 18.10 -7.89
C PRO A 151 -7.46 19.24 -7.05
N GLU A 152 -8.22 19.70 -6.06
CA GLU A 152 -7.76 20.78 -5.19
C GLU A 152 -6.67 20.28 -4.22
N THR A 153 -5.91 21.21 -3.62
CA THR A 153 -4.84 20.83 -2.68
C THR A 153 -5.38 20.04 -1.49
N GLN A 154 -6.60 20.34 -1.04
CA GLN A 154 -7.29 19.58 0.01
C GLN A 154 -7.61 18.14 -0.39
N ASP A 155 -7.86 17.88 -1.68
CA ASP A 155 -8.20 16.56 -2.22
C ASP A 155 -6.99 15.65 -2.39
N HIS A 156 -5.77 16.20 -2.40
CA HIS A 156 -4.55 15.44 -2.62
C HIS A 156 -4.42 14.24 -1.67
N TYR A 157 -4.88 14.41 -0.43
CA TYR A 157 -4.86 13.34 0.56
C TYR A 157 -5.82 12.21 0.17
N ALA A 158 -7.08 12.54 -0.14
CA ALA A 158 -8.08 11.57 -0.58
C ALA A 158 -7.61 10.83 -1.85
N VAL A 159 -7.05 11.53 -2.82
CA VAL A 159 -6.51 10.94 -4.05
C VAL A 159 -5.38 9.95 -3.73
N ARG A 160 -4.47 10.28 -2.82
CA ARG A 160 -3.42 9.34 -2.39
C ARG A 160 -4.04 8.11 -1.74
N THR A 161 -4.92 8.29 -0.77
CA THR A 161 -5.57 7.20 -0.04
C THR A 161 -6.32 6.25 -0.98
N MET A 162 -7.01 6.77 -2.01
CA MET A 162 -7.67 5.95 -3.04
C MET A 162 -6.72 5.00 -3.78
N PHE A 163 -5.47 5.41 -4.02
CA PHE A 163 -4.50 4.63 -4.80
C PHE A 163 -3.43 3.93 -3.96
N THR A 164 -3.31 4.22 -2.67
CA THR A 164 -2.31 3.60 -1.78
C THR A 164 -2.91 2.71 -0.70
N GLU A 165 -4.11 3.01 -0.23
CA GLU A 165 -4.72 2.33 0.93
C GLU A 165 -5.99 1.56 0.55
N ALA A 166 -6.81 2.11 -0.35
CA ALA A 166 -8.03 1.45 -0.77
C ALA A 166 -7.75 0.14 -1.52
N THR A 167 -8.64 -0.82 -1.35
CA THR A 167 -8.59 -2.06 -2.12
C THR A 167 -9.05 -1.81 -3.56
N LEU A 168 -8.62 -2.65 -4.50
CA LEU A 168 -9.10 -2.57 -5.88
C LEU A 168 -10.62 -2.71 -5.96
N GLN A 169 -11.20 -3.57 -5.12
CA GLN A 169 -12.64 -3.81 -5.07
C GLN A 169 -13.40 -2.55 -4.60
N GLU A 170 -12.92 -1.88 -3.55
CA GLU A 170 -13.50 -0.62 -3.06
C GLU A 170 -13.54 0.44 -4.15
N PHE A 171 -12.43 0.61 -4.86
CA PHE A 171 -12.32 1.56 -5.95
C PHE A 171 -13.26 1.20 -7.11
N VAL A 172 -13.25 -0.06 -7.55
CA VAL A 172 -14.08 -0.54 -8.67
C VAL A 172 -15.56 -0.47 -8.35
N ASP A 173 -15.97 -0.81 -7.14
CA ASP A 173 -17.37 -0.74 -6.72
C ASP A 173 -17.85 0.70 -6.65
N PHE A 174 -17.02 1.61 -6.15
CA PHE A 174 -17.35 3.03 -6.12
C PHE A 174 -17.53 3.61 -7.54
N ILE A 175 -16.59 3.38 -8.46
CA ILE A 175 -16.73 3.90 -9.84
C ILE A 175 -17.95 3.29 -10.56
N LYS A 176 -18.28 2.02 -10.29
CA LYS A 176 -19.48 1.38 -10.86
C LYS A 176 -20.76 1.96 -10.28
N ASP A 177 -20.84 2.12 -8.96
CA ASP A 177 -22.03 2.66 -8.28
C ASP A 177 -22.31 4.10 -8.71
N ARG A 178 -21.27 4.93 -8.77
CA ARG A 178 -21.37 6.34 -9.18
C ARG A 178 -21.37 6.54 -10.69
N LYS A 179 -21.31 5.45 -11.47
CA LYS A 179 -21.27 5.45 -12.94
C LYS A 179 -20.16 6.35 -13.49
N ILE A 180 -19.00 6.36 -12.83
CA ILE A 180 -17.84 7.15 -13.21
C ILE A 180 -17.22 6.52 -14.47
N PRO A 181 -17.07 7.28 -15.58
CA PRO A 181 -16.46 6.75 -16.78
C PRO A 181 -15.02 6.30 -16.54
N PHE A 182 -14.61 5.19 -17.17
CA PHE A 182 -13.23 4.70 -17.10
C PHE A 182 -12.19 5.78 -17.41
N LYS A 183 -12.45 6.64 -18.41
CA LYS A 183 -11.57 7.77 -18.77
C LYS A 183 -11.32 8.72 -17.58
N LYS A 184 -12.30 8.94 -16.72
CA LYS A 184 -12.17 9.81 -15.53
C LYS A 184 -11.31 9.15 -14.45
N ALA A 185 -11.54 7.87 -14.18
CA ALA A 185 -10.68 7.09 -13.28
C ALA A 185 -9.22 7.05 -13.76
N LYS A 186 -9.01 6.84 -15.07
CA LYS A 186 -7.69 6.86 -15.72
C LYS A 186 -6.99 8.22 -15.56
N LEU A 187 -7.71 9.32 -15.78
CA LEU A 187 -7.17 10.67 -15.62
C LEU A 187 -6.77 10.96 -14.16
N LEU A 188 -7.60 10.55 -13.19
CA LEU A 188 -7.30 10.75 -11.78
C LEU A 188 -6.08 9.94 -11.33
N TYR A 189 -5.92 8.70 -11.80
CA TYR A 189 -4.73 7.90 -11.54
C TYR A 189 -3.48 8.48 -12.22
N HIS A 190 -3.61 8.95 -13.46
CA HIS A 190 -2.52 9.66 -14.14
C HIS A 190 -2.08 10.89 -13.34
N TYR A 191 -3.02 11.70 -12.85
CA TYR A 191 -2.74 12.85 -11.99
C TYR A 191 -1.99 12.45 -10.71
N TYR A 192 -2.42 11.37 -10.04
CA TYR A 192 -1.72 10.83 -8.86
C TYR A 192 -0.24 10.51 -9.16
N ILE A 193 0.03 9.86 -10.29
CA ILE A 193 1.40 9.49 -10.68
C ILE A 193 2.23 10.71 -11.10
N THR A 194 1.68 11.57 -11.97
CA THR A 194 2.48 12.62 -12.61
C THR A 194 2.56 13.91 -11.82
N ILE A 195 1.46 14.32 -11.18
CA ILE A 195 1.37 15.58 -10.43
C ILE A 195 1.70 15.35 -8.96
N LEU A 196 1.04 14.38 -8.31
CA LEU A 196 1.31 14.08 -6.90
C LEU A 196 2.59 13.26 -6.67
N LYS A 197 3.29 12.88 -7.75
CA LYS A 197 4.50 12.04 -7.70
C LYS A 197 4.28 10.75 -6.89
N GLY A 198 3.08 10.20 -6.99
CA GLY A 198 2.70 8.93 -6.39
C GLY A 198 3.53 7.79 -6.94
N GLN A 199 3.82 6.79 -6.10
CA GLN A 199 4.42 5.55 -6.58
C GLN A 199 3.36 4.74 -7.35
N PRO A 200 3.68 4.21 -8.55
CA PRO A 200 2.80 3.29 -9.26
C PRO A 200 2.37 2.13 -8.37
N ASN A 201 1.11 1.73 -8.51
CA ASN A 201 0.53 0.61 -7.79
C ASN A 201 -0.01 -0.40 -8.80
N GLU A 202 0.54 -1.61 -8.78
CA GLU A 202 0.21 -2.71 -9.70
C GLU A 202 -1.31 -2.98 -9.79
N LYS A 203 -2.03 -2.78 -8.67
CA LYS A 203 -3.50 -2.93 -8.61
C LYS A 203 -4.25 -2.00 -9.58
N PHE A 204 -3.64 -0.88 -9.96
CA PHE A 204 -4.25 0.17 -10.77
C PHE A 204 -3.56 0.34 -12.14
N GLU A 205 -2.54 -0.44 -12.46
CA GLU A 205 -1.82 -0.34 -13.75
C GLU A 205 -2.72 -0.60 -14.96
N TRP A 206 -3.79 -1.38 -14.82
CA TRP A 206 -4.79 -1.59 -15.86
C TRP A 206 -5.48 -0.30 -16.31
N LEU A 207 -5.44 0.78 -15.52
CA LEU A 207 -5.91 2.10 -15.93
C LEU A 207 -5.01 2.72 -17.02
N PHE A 208 -3.76 2.28 -17.20
CA PHE A 208 -2.88 2.79 -18.27
C PHE A 208 -3.16 2.18 -19.64
N ASN A 209 -3.66 0.95 -19.66
CA ASN A 209 -3.98 0.23 -20.89
C ASN A 209 -5.25 0.75 -21.57
#